data_AF-A0A8D6PRV0-F1
#
_entry.id   AF-A0A8D6PRV0-F1
#
_cell.length_a   1.000
_cell.length_b   1.000
_cell.length_c   1.000
_cell.angle_alpha   90.00
_cell.angle_beta   90.00
_cell.angle_gamma   90.00
#
_symmetry.space_group_name_H-M   'P 1'
#
loop_
_entity.id
_entity.type
_entity.pdbx_description
1 polymer ?
#
loop_
_entity_poly.entity_id
_entity_poly.type
_entity_poly.pdbx_seq_one_letter_code
_entity_poly.pdbx_strand_id
1 'polypeptide(L)'
;MNVDVIVEFIKNYAEKHKIKKIAEVGIGFKFDIAKELSKYFDVMVTDINKKSIEKGKLLGLNAYEDNLFNPNIELYKNIDLIYSIRPPRDLQIYILNLSKKVKAHLIIRPLLNEEVIEGLKLKSYKGEVFYIYENRKQKSI
;
A
#
# COMPACT_ATOMS: atom_id res chain seq x y z
N MET A 1 -5.90 -5.40 -15.41
CA MET A 1 -5.88 -4.91 -14.02
C MET A 1 -7.23 -4.30 -13.76
N ASN A 2 -8.06 -4.98 -12.98
CA ASN A 2 -9.38 -4.49 -12.65
C ASN A 2 -9.29 -3.61 -11.39
N VAL A 3 -9.41 -2.28 -11.56
CA VAL A 3 -9.29 -1.29 -10.48
C VAL A 3 -10.36 -1.53 -9.42
N ASP A 4 -11.60 -1.79 -9.83
CA ASP A 4 -12.73 -2.00 -8.92
C ASP A 4 -12.50 -3.21 -8.01
N VAL A 5 -11.98 -4.31 -8.56
CA VAL A 5 -11.65 -5.52 -7.79
C VAL A 5 -10.54 -5.24 -6.77
N ILE A 6 -9.53 -4.44 -7.13
CA ILE A 6 -8.43 -4.09 -6.23
C ILE A 6 -8.94 -3.20 -5.09
N VAL A 7 -9.71 -2.17 -5.42
CA VAL A 7 -10.32 -1.27 -4.44
C VAL A 7 -11.24 -2.05 -3.49
N GLU A 8 -12.09 -2.91 -4.03
CA GLU A 8 -13.00 -3.77 -3.25
C GLU A 8 -12.22 -4.70 -2.32
N PHE A 9 -11.14 -5.32 -2.80
CA PHE A 9 -10.31 -6.17 -1.97
C PHE A 9 -9.65 -5.40 -0.81
N ILE A 10 -8.99 -4.28 -1.12
CA ILE A 10 -8.30 -3.46 -0.11
C ILE A 10 -9.31 -2.91 0.90
N LYS A 11 -10.47 -2.43 0.43
CA LYS A 11 -11.55 -1.94 1.30
C LYS A 11 -12.07 -3.02 2.24
N ASN A 12 -12.44 -4.18 1.72
CA ASN A 12 -12.93 -5.30 2.54
C ASN A 12 -11.88 -5.75 3.56
N TYR A 13 -10.60 -5.76 3.18
CA TYR A 13 -9.51 -6.05 4.09
C TYR A 13 -9.39 -4.98 5.19
N ALA A 14 -9.40 -3.70 4.80
CA ALA A 14 -9.30 -2.58 5.72
C ALA A 14 -10.45 -2.56 6.74
N GLU A 15 -11.69 -2.76 6.30
CA GLU A 15 -12.88 -2.83 7.17
C GLU A 15 -12.78 -3.99 8.17
N LYS A 16 -12.43 -5.19 7.69
CA LYS A 16 -12.27 -6.39 8.54
C LYS A 16 -11.23 -6.18 9.65
N HIS A 17 -10.15 -5.46 9.35
CA HIS A 17 -9.05 -5.21 10.26
C HIS A 17 -9.17 -3.87 11.01
N LYS A 18 -10.29 -3.14 10.85
CA LYS A 18 -10.54 -1.81 11.47
C LYS A 18 -9.43 -0.79 11.18
N ILE A 19 -8.89 -0.85 9.98
CA ILE A 19 -7.84 0.04 9.45
C ILE A 19 -8.46 1.42 9.23
N LYS A 20 -7.78 2.48 9.68
CA LYS A 20 -8.22 3.87 9.46
C LYS A 20 -7.32 4.62 8.50
N LYS A 21 -6.01 4.37 8.58
CA LYS A 21 -4.98 5.05 7.79
C LYS A 21 -4.27 4.09 6.86
N ILE A 22 -4.25 4.45 5.58
CA ILE A 22 -3.68 3.63 4.51
C ILE A 22 -2.60 4.44 3.78
N ALA A 23 -1.46 3.82 3.49
CA ALA A 23 -0.44 4.40 2.62
C ALA A 23 -0.28 3.58 1.35
N GLU A 24 -0.41 4.22 0.19
CA GLU A 24 0.09 3.68 -1.08
C GLU A 24 1.55 4.08 -1.27
N VAL A 25 2.41 3.09 -1.51
CA VAL A 25 3.83 3.32 -1.77
C VAL A 25 4.19 2.99 -3.21
N GLY A 26 4.84 3.94 -3.90
CA GLY A 26 5.15 3.85 -5.32
C GLY A 26 3.92 4.04 -6.22
N ILE A 27 3.15 5.11 -6.00
CA ILE A 27 1.91 5.41 -6.75
C ILE A 27 2.13 5.58 -8.26
N GLY A 28 3.32 6.08 -8.66
CA GLY A 28 3.59 6.50 -10.02
C GLY A 28 2.53 7.47 -10.54
N PHE A 29 1.99 7.20 -11.73
CA PHE A 29 0.96 8.05 -12.37
C PHE A 29 -0.45 7.45 -12.37
N LYS A 30 -0.71 6.43 -11.53
CA LYS A 30 -1.99 5.71 -11.48
C LYS A 30 -2.69 5.99 -10.16
N PHE A 31 -3.54 7.01 -10.16
CA PHE A 31 -4.18 7.51 -8.94
C PHE A 31 -5.57 6.94 -8.67
N ASP A 32 -6.10 6.11 -9.58
CA ASP A 32 -7.49 5.66 -9.54
C ASP A 32 -7.80 4.87 -8.26
N ILE A 33 -6.89 3.98 -7.84
CA ILE A 33 -7.06 3.16 -6.64
C ILE A 33 -7.02 4.04 -5.37
N ALA A 34 -5.99 4.86 -5.21
CA ALA A 34 -5.87 5.80 -4.09
C ALA A 34 -7.08 6.73 -3.97
N LYS A 35 -7.55 7.27 -5.11
CA LYS A 35 -8.67 8.20 -5.16
C LYS A 35 -10.01 7.57 -4.79
N GLU A 36 -10.23 6.32 -5.18
CA GLU A 36 -11.43 5.59 -4.75
C GLU A 36 -11.37 5.22 -3.27
N LEU A 37 -10.20 4.78 -2.77
CA LEU A 37 -10.02 4.44 -1.36
C LEU A 37 -10.09 5.67 -0.45
N SER A 38 -9.66 6.86 -0.90
CA SER A 38 -9.67 8.10 -0.10
C SER A 38 -11.09 8.59 0.22
N LYS A 39 -12.12 8.03 -0.42
CA LYS A 39 -13.53 8.28 -0.08
C LYS A 39 -13.96 7.59 1.21
N TYR A 40 -13.22 6.56 1.65
CA TYR A 40 -13.58 5.70 2.77
C TYR A 40 -12.54 5.74 3.90
N PHE A 41 -11.28 6.00 3.59
CA PHE A 41 -10.15 5.96 4.52
C PHE A 41 -9.27 7.20 4.41
N ASP A 42 -8.45 7.45 5.43
CA ASP A 42 -7.36 8.44 5.36
C ASP A 42 -6.22 7.83 4.54
N VAL A 43 -6.13 8.22 3.26
CA VAL A 43 -5.18 7.67 2.30
C VAL A 43 -4.05 8.67 2.04
N MET A 44 -2.83 8.21 2.29
CA MET A 44 -1.59 8.86 1.91
C MET A 44 -0.98 8.15 0.69
N VAL A 45 -0.36 8.89 -0.22
CA VAL A 45 0.38 8.31 -1.35
C VAL A 45 1.82 8.81 -1.37
N THR A 46 2.75 7.95 -1.77
CA THR A 46 4.18 8.27 -1.83
C THR A 46 4.83 7.79 -3.12
N ASP A 47 5.84 8.52 -3.57
CA ASP A 47 6.69 8.20 -4.72
C ASP A 47 8.00 8.98 -4.63
N ILE A 48 9.05 8.49 -5.28
CA ILE A 48 10.31 9.22 -5.45
C ILE A 48 10.21 10.28 -6.54
N ASN A 49 9.31 10.11 -7.51
CA ASN A 49 9.13 11.02 -8.62
C ASN A 49 8.26 12.22 -8.22
N LYS A 50 8.89 13.38 -8.14
CA LYS A 50 8.23 14.64 -7.81
C LYS A 50 7.05 14.98 -8.72
N LYS A 51 7.10 14.67 -10.02
CA LYS A 51 6.01 14.96 -10.97
C LYS A 51 4.75 14.16 -10.66
N SER A 52 4.89 12.91 -10.22
CA SER A 52 3.74 12.11 -9.75
C SER A 52 3.14 12.69 -8.48
N ILE A 53 3.97 13.19 -7.55
CA ILE A 53 3.51 13.82 -6.32
C ILE A 53 2.76 15.12 -6.60
N GLU A 54 3.29 15.97 -7.46
CA GLU A 54 2.61 17.20 -7.88
C GLU A 54 1.25 16.89 -8.52
N LYS A 55 1.18 15.91 -9.41
CA LYS A 55 -0.09 15.47 -10.00
C LYS A 55 -1.05 14.88 -8.97
N GLY A 56 -0.56 14.08 -8.02
CA GLY A 56 -1.36 13.54 -6.93
C GLY A 56 -1.99 14.64 -6.06
N LYS A 57 -1.23 15.68 -5.72
CA LYS A 57 -1.73 16.86 -5.00
C LYS A 57 -2.81 17.60 -5.79
N LEU A 58 -2.61 17.80 -7.10
CA LEU A 58 -3.61 18.42 -7.98
C LEU A 58 -4.93 17.63 -8.05
N LEU A 59 -4.87 16.32 -7.84
CA LEU A 59 -6.03 15.44 -7.78
C LEU A 59 -6.69 15.38 -6.39
N GLY A 60 -6.18 16.14 -5.42
CA GLY A 60 -6.70 16.22 -4.05
C GLY A 60 -6.23 15.09 -3.12
N LEU A 61 -5.16 14.37 -3.47
CA LEU A 61 -4.58 13.32 -2.63
C LEU A 61 -3.52 13.88 -1.67
N ASN A 62 -3.41 13.25 -0.50
CA ASN A 62 -2.32 13.48 0.45
C ASN A 62 -1.03 12.83 -0.07
N ALA A 63 -0.35 13.50 -1.01
CA ALA A 63 0.82 12.98 -1.72
C ALA A 63 2.14 13.57 -1.20
N TYR A 64 3.13 12.70 -0.96
CA TYR A 64 4.44 13.06 -0.41
C TYR A 64 5.58 12.43 -1.21
N GLU A 65 6.67 13.17 -1.36
CA GLU A 65 7.90 12.64 -1.94
C GLU A 65 8.63 11.82 -0.87
N ASP A 66 8.89 10.54 -1.15
CA ASP A 66 9.60 9.64 -0.24
C ASP A 66 10.40 8.60 -1.03
N ASN A 67 11.58 8.25 -0.51
CA ASN A 67 12.44 7.23 -1.10
C ASN A 67 12.32 5.93 -0.31
N LEU A 68 11.71 4.90 -0.90
CA LEU A 68 11.53 3.60 -0.25
C LEU A 68 12.84 2.90 0.17
N PHE A 69 13.97 3.21 -0.46
CA PHE A 69 15.28 2.69 -0.03
C PHE A 69 15.76 3.31 1.29
N ASN A 70 15.33 4.54 1.58
CA ASN A 70 15.60 5.24 2.83
C ASN A 70 14.35 6.04 3.28
N PRO A 71 13.29 5.34 3.74
CA PRO A 71 11.98 5.95 3.94
C PRO A 71 11.97 6.85 5.18
N ASN A 72 11.30 7.99 5.07
CA ASN A 72 11.04 8.85 6.22
C ASN A 72 9.95 8.24 7.10
N ILE A 73 10.36 7.50 8.14
CA ILE A 73 9.46 6.75 9.04
C ILE A 73 8.39 7.64 9.70
N GLU A 74 8.70 8.90 9.98
CA GLU A 74 7.73 9.83 10.60
C GLU A 74 6.52 10.09 9.71
N LEU A 75 6.66 10.02 8.38
CA LEU A 75 5.53 10.15 7.45
C LEU A 75 4.53 9.00 7.61
N TYR A 76 5.02 7.81 7.94
CA TYR A 76 4.22 6.60 8.06
C TYR A 76 3.71 6.37 9.50
N LYS A 77 3.85 7.37 10.37
CA LYS A 77 3.41 7.29 11.76
C LYS A 77 1.90 7.10 11.83
N ASN A 78 1.47 6.05 12.52
CA ASN A 78 0.07 5.63 12.65
C ASN A 78 -0.57 5.09 11.36
N ILE A 79 0.20 4.78 10.32
CA ILE A 79 -0.32 4.01 9.19
C ILE A 79 -0.66 2.60 9.67
N ASP A 80 -1.89 2.16 9.40
CA ASP A 80 -2.37 0.83 9.79
C ASP A 80 -2.18 -0.19 8.66
N LEU A 81 -2.19 0.26 7.40
CA LEU A 81 -2.03 -0.58 6.21
C LEU A 81 -1.16 0.14 5.17
N ILE A 82 -0.14 -0.54 4.66
CA ILE A 82 0.61 -0.14 3.47
C ILE A 82 0.16 -1.02 2.31
N TYR A 83 0.02 -0.45 1.12
CA TYR A 83 -0.13 -1.25 -0.09
C TYR A 83 0.72 -0.71 -1.23
N SER A 84 1.04 -1.60 -2.18
CA SER A 84 1.77 -1.23 -3.38
C SER A 84 1.29 -2.06 -4.58
N ILE A 85 1.14 -1.39 -5.71
CA ILE A 85 0.64 -1.98 -6.95
C ILE A 85 1.78 -2.05 -7.97
N ARG A 86 2.09 -3.27 -8.39
CA ARG A 86 3.17 -3.65 -9.30
C ARG A 86 4.58 -3.24 -8.82
N PRO A 87 4.95 -3.40 -7.53
CA PRO A 87 6.32 -3.16 -7.12
C PRO A 87 7.28 -4.21 -7.73
N PRO A 88 8.44 -3.80 -8.26
CA PRO A 88 9.56 -4.69 -8.57
C PRO A 88 10.02 -5.48 -7.34
N ARG A 89 10.59 -6.68 -7.55
CA ARG A 89 11.06 -7.55 -6.45
C ARG A 89 11.94 -6.83 -5.43
N ASP A 90 12.89 -6.01 -5.87
CA ASP A 90 13.78 -5.27 -4.95
C ASP A 90 13.01 -4.37 -4.00
N LEU A 91 12.05 -3.59 -4.53
CA LEU A 91 11.23 -2.68 -3.73
C LEU A 91 10.31 -3.43 -2.75
N GLN A 92 9.84 -4.63 -3.09
CA GLN A 92 9.01 -5.42 -2.19
C GLN A 92 9.69 -5.66 -0.84
N ILE A 93 11.01 -5.92 -0.82
CA ILE A 93 11.78 -6.14 0.42
C ILE A 93 11.75 -4.89 1.30
N TYR A 94 12.00 -3.73 0.71
CA TYR A 94 11.99 -2.45 1.43
C TYR A 94 10.59 -2.10 1.94
N ILE A 95 9.55 -2.38 1.17
CA ILE A 95 8.15 -2.15 1.56
C ILE A 95 7.78 -3.06 2.74
N LEU A 96 8.18 -4.34 2.73
CA LEU A 96 7.97 -5.26 3.86
C LEU A 96 8.73 -4.80 5.11
N ASN A 97 9.95 -4.31 4.95
CA ASN A 97 10.72 -3.79 6.08
C ASN A 97 10.08 -2.52 6.65
N LEU A 98 9.57 -1.63 5.80
CA LEU A 98 8.82 -0.45 6.21
C LEU A 98 7.57 -0.87 7.00
N SER A 99 6.75 -1.79 6.49
CA SER A 99 5.52 -2.22 7.17
C SER A 99 5.81 -2.85 8.53
N LYS A 100 6.88 -3.64 8.65
CA LYS A 100 7.34 -4.18 9.95
C LYS A 100 7.76 -3.07 10.91
N LYS A 101 8.54 -2.08 10.45
CA LYS A 101 8.99 -0.94 11.29
C LYS A 101 7.83 -0.13 11.83
N VAL A 102 6.83 0.16 11.00
CA VAL A 102 5.67 0.97 11.40
C VAL A 102 4.52 0.15 12.00
N LYS A 103 4.69 -1.18 12.09
CA LYS A 103 3.69 -2.13 12.61
C LYS A 103 2.36 -2.04 11.83
N ALA A 104 2.45 -1.88 10.51
CA ALA A 104 1.32 -1.86 9.60
C ALA A 104 1.11 -3.22 8.92
N HIS A 105 -0.13 -3.50 8.52
CA HIS A 105 -0.43 -4.54 7.54
C HIS A 105 0.18 -4.16 6.19
N LEU A 106 0.41 -5.15 5.34
CA LEU A 106 0.94 -4.93 3.99
C LEU A 106 0.16 -5.75 2.96
N ILE A 107 -0.22 -5.11 1.86
CA ILE A 107 -0.78 -5.75 0.66
C ILE A 107 0.10 -5.40 -0.54
N ILE A 108 0.65 -6.41 -1.20
CA ILE A 108 1.38 -6.27 -2.46
C ILE A 108 0.59 -6.95 -3.57
N ARG A 109 0.35 -6.23 -4.67
CA ARG A 109 -0.13 -6.81 -5.92
C ARG A 109 1.00 -6.71 -6.96
N PRO A 110 1.80 -7.74 -7.18
CA PRO A 110 2.95 -7.68 -8.09
C PRO A 110 2.51 -7.61 -9.57
N LEU A 111 3.47 -7.41 -10.48
CA LEU A 111 3.25 -7.63 -11.90
C LEU A 111 3.04 -9.14 -12.16
N LEU A 112 2.26 -9.48 -13.19
CA LEU A 112 2.13 -10.87 -13.66
C LEU A 112 3.52 -11.43 -13.98
N ASN A 113 3.86 -12.58 -13.38
CA ASN A 113 5.15 -13.27 -13.48
C ASN A 113 6.33 -12.64 -12.72
N GLU A 114 6.10 -11.61 -11.90
CA GLU A 114 7.15 -11.12 -10.99
C GLU A 114 7.30 -12.07 -9.80
N GLU A 115 8.54 -12.37 -9.44
CA GLU A 115 8.83 -13.14 -8.22
C GLU A 115 8.47 -12.32 -6.98
N VAL A 116 7.76 -12.97 -6.06
CA VAL A 116 7.39 -12.35 -4.79
C VAL A 116 8.34 -12.79 -3.70
N ILE A 117 8.68 -11.85 -2.82
CA ILE A 117 9.52 -12.11 -1.66
C ILE A 117 8.85 -13.11 -0.70
N GLU A 118 9.67 -13.86 0.03
CA GLU A 118 9.19 -14.77 1.06
C GLU A 118 8.55 -14.02 2.24
N GLY A 119 7.69 -14.71 2.99
CA GLY A 119 7.04 -14.18 4.19
C GLY A 119 5.73 -13.42 3.94
N LEU A 120 5.25 -13.39 2.69
CA LEU A 120 3.91 -12.91 2.35
C LEU A 120 2.96 -14.08 2.08
N LYS A 121 1.70 -13.95 2.51
CA LYS A 121 0.64 -14.92 2.28
C LYS A 121 -0.08 -14.63 0.96
N LEU A 122 -0.08 -15.59 0.05
CA LEU A 122 -0.85 -15.55 -1.19
C LEU A 122 -2.36 -15.53 -0.90
N LYS A 123 -3.09 -14.63 -1.58
CA LYS A 123 -4.54 -14.54 -1.55
C LYS A 123 -5.07 -14.22 -2.95
N SER A 124 -5.90 -15.11 -3.50
CA SER A 124 -6.66 -14.83 -4.71
C SER A 124 -8.00 -14.18 -4.39
N TYR A 125 -8.42 -13.23 -5.22
CA TYR A 125 -9.71 -12.56 -5.12
C TYR A 125 -10.20 -12.12 -6.49
N LYS A 126 -11.35 -12.67 -6.93
CA LYS A 126 -12.00 -12.38 -8.23
C LYS A 126 -11.02 -12.38 -9.43
N GLY A 127 -10.09 -13.33 -9.46
CA GLY A 127 -9.10 -13.48 -10.55
C GLY A 127 -7.84 -12.61 -10.41
N GLU A 128 -7.76 -11.75 -9.40
CA GLU A 128 -6.55 -11.00 -9.04
C GLU A 128 -5.81 -11.69 -7.90
N VAL A 129 -4.49 -11.49 -7.84
CA VAL A 129 -3.60 -12.12 -6.85
C VAL A 129 -2.96 -11.05 -5.98
N PHE A 130 -3.07 -11.24 -4.67
CA PHE A 130 -2.52 -10.36 -3.64
C PHE A 130 -1.61 -11.15 -2.71
N TYR A 131 -0.60 -10.47 -2.18
CA TYR A 131 0.36 -11.01 -1.24
C TYR A 131 0.32 -10.17 0.02
N ILE A 132 0.01 -10.80 1.15
CA ILE A 132 -0.36 -10.09 2.37
C ILE A 132 0.63 -10.42 3.47
N TYR A 133 1.09 -9.39 4.18
CA TYR A 133 1.67 -9.54 5.50
C TYR A 133 0.72 -8.94 6.53
N GLU A 134 0.21 -9.79 7.42
CA GLU A 134 -0.67 -9.36 8.49
C GLU A 134 0.16 -9.04 9.73
N ASN A 135 0.23 -7.76 10.09
CA ASN A 135 0.78 -7.44 11.40
C ASN A 135 -0.24 -7.82 12.47
N ARG A 136 0.05 -8.87 13.23
CA ARG A 136 -0.73 -9.18 14.43
C ARG A 136 -0.36 -8.14 15.47
N LYS A 137 -1.12 -7.04 15.57
CA LYS A 137 -1.12 -6.21 16.79
C LYS A 137 -1.39 -7.20 17.92
N GLN A 138 -0.37 -7.49 18.75
CA GLN A 138 -0.61 -8.25 19.97
C GLN A 138 -1.74 -7.50 20.68
N LYS A 139 -2.87 -8.17 20.88
CA LYS A 139 -3.88 -7.66 21.79
C LYS A 139 -3.14 -7.57 23.12
N SER A 140 -2.77 -6.36 23.53
CA SER A 140 -2.46 -6.12 24.94
C SER A 140 -3.71 -6.54 25.69
N ILE A 141 -3.58 -7.65 26.41
CA ILE A 141 -4.57 -8.16 27.36
C ILE A 141 -4.54 -7.23 28.57
#